data_AF-A0A937IPR2-F1
#
_entry.id   AF-A0A937IPR2-F1
#
_cell.length_a   1.000
_cell.length_b   1.000
_cell.length_c   1.000
_cell.angle_alpha   90.00
_cell.angle_beta   90.00
_cell.angle_gamma   90.00
#
_symmetry.space_group_name_H-M   'P 1'
#
loop_
_entity.id
_entity.type
_entity.pdbx_description
1 polymer ?
#
loop_
_entity_poly.entity_id
_entity_poly.type
_entity_poly.pdbx_seq_one_letter_code
_entity_poly.pdbx_strand_id
1 'polypeptide(L)'
;MEDKNVTLVSDQSNETNPNLTGSTMTKAGRLAMELSHEKKRLKQELEELQTEYDEIKPTTPTGTTDWYVKWLSMLLAVAGIFLISASLTLYGQIAYVISCVGWIYVGMQWGDRAIMIGSAVSCTAIAMNLVNTFS
;
A
#
# COMPACT_ATOMS: atom_id res chain seq x y z
N MET A 1 -31.71 -1.17 -18.72
CA MET A 1 -31.10 -0.03 -18.03
C MET A 1 -29.62 -0.36 -17.98
N GLU A 2 -28.85 0.42 -18.76
CA GLU A 2 -27.42 0.78 -18.66
C GLU A 2 -26.44 -0.39 -18.34
N ASP A 3 -25.54 -0.85 -19.22
CA ASP A 3 -24.48 -0.07 -19.89
C ASP A 3 -24.03 -0.71 -21.23
N LYS A 4 -24.31 -0.05 -22.37
CA LYS A 4 -23.80 -0.42 -23.71
C LYS A 4 -22.73 0.55 -24.24
N ASN A 5 -22.14 1.37 -23.37
CA ASN A 5 -21.34 2.54 -23.73
C ASN A 5 -19.81 2.32 -23.57
N VAL A 6 -19.36 1.54 -22.59
CA VAL A 6 -17.93 1.54 -22.19
C VAL A 6 -17.04 0.55 -22.94
N THR A 7 -17.61 -0.39 -23.71
CA THR A 7 -16.83 -1.44 -24.41
C THR A 7 -16.49 -1.14 -25.88
N LEU A 8 -16.79 0.06 -26.39
CA LEU A 8 -16.74 0.34 -27.84
C LEU A 8 -15.50 1.10 -28.35
N VAL A 9 -14.39 1.24 -27.60
CA VAL A 9 -13.30 2.13 -28.06
C VAL A 9 -11.90 1.52 -28.16
N SER A 10 -11.60 0.32 -27.66
CA SER A 10 -10.20 -0.14 -27.62
C SER A 10 -9.80 -1.30 -28.53
N ASP A 11 -10.69 -1.87 -29.34
CA ASP A 11 -10.36 -3.11 -30.08
C ASP A 11 -10.81 -3.12 -31.55
N GLN A 12 -10.52 -2.02 -32.27
CA GLN A 12 -10.44 -2.10 -33.73
C GLN A 12 -8.98 -2.39 -34.14
N SER A 13 -8.64 -3.68 -34.09
CA SER A 13 -7.60 -4.26 -34.93
C SER A 13 -7.96 -4.02 -36.40
N ASN A 14 -7.49 -2.91 -36.97
CA ASN A 14 -7.56 -2.67 -38.40
C ASN A 14 -6.47 -3.49 -39.09
N GLU A 15 -6.79 -4.73 -39.44
CA GLU A 15 -6.00 -5.59 -40.31
C GLU A 15 -5.83 -4.93 -41.69
N THR A 16 -4.73 -4.17 -41.84
CA THR A 16 -4.42 -3.53 -43.13
C THR A 16 -3.48 -4.45 -43.91
N ASN A 17 -4.06 -5.11 -44.92
CA ASN A 17 -3.43 -5.97 -45.94
C ASN A 17 -1.99 -5.55 -46.34
N PRO A 18 -0.99 -6.46 -46.36
CA PRO A 18 0.40 -6.14 -46.66
C PRO A 18 0.74 -6.09 -48.16
N ASN A 19 -0.21 -5.79 -49.05
CA ASN A 19 -0.02 -5.88 -50.50
C ASN A 19 -0.25 -4.58 -51.28
N LEU A 20 0.43 -3.49 -50.88
CA LEU A 20 0.72 -2.39 -51.80
C LEU A 20 2.22 -2.01 -51.73
N THR A 21 3.04 -2.95 -52.18
CA THR A 21 4.41 -2.68 -52.64
C THR A 21 4.31 -1.84 -53.90
N GLY A 22 4.58 -0.53 -53.83
CA GLY A 22 4.92 0.24 -55.04
C GLY A 22 4.25 1.60 -55.26
N SER A 23 3.92 2.38 -54.23
CA SER A 23 3.58 3.80 -54.46
C SER A 23 4.12 4.68 -53.35
N THR A 24 5.09 5.52 -53.75
CA THR A 24 5.53 6.77 -53.11
C THR A 24 4.84 7.10 -51.79
N MET A 25 5.37 6.58 -50.68
CA MET A 25 4.94 6.92 -49.32
C MET A 25 4.93 8.44 -49.15
N THR A 26 3.74 9.04 -49.12
CA THR A 26 3.57 10.46 -48.82
C THR A 26 4.06 10.71 -47.38
N LYS A 27 4.70 11.86 -47.11
CA LYS A 27 5.29 12.21 -45.79
C LYS A 27 4.38 11.91 -44.59
N ALA A 28 3.06 11.98 -44.78
CA ALA A 28 2.04 11.63 -43.79
C ALA A 28 2.05 10.14 -43.37
N GLY A 29 2.34 9.20 -44.28
CA GLY A 29 2.41 7.76 -43.98
C GLY A 29 3.64 7.38 -43.15
N ARG A 30 4.78 8.04 -43.41
CA ARG A 30 5.99 7.90 -42.56
C ARG A 30 5.75 8.46 -41.16
N LEU A 31 5.12 9.64 -41.07
CA LEU A 31 4.77 10.27 -39.79
C LEU A 31 3.77 9.41 -38.99
N ALA A 32 2.78 8.79 -39.64
CA ALA A 32 1.83 7.90 -38.99
C ALA A 32 2.51 6.62 -38.46
N MET A 33 3.48 6.09 -39.21
CA MET A 33 4.27 4.93 -38.79
C MET A 33 5.20 5.28 -37.62
N GLU A 34 5.88 6.42 -37.66
CA GLU A 34 6.72 6.94 -36.57
C GLU A 34 5.89 7.17 -35.29
N LEU A 35 4.71 7.80 -35.42
CA LEU A 35 3.79 8.02 -34.29
C LEU A 35 3.22 6.71 -33.72
N SER A 36 2.98 5.70 -34.54
CA SER A 36 2.53 4.38 -34.07
C SER A 36 3.63 3.65 -33.28
N HIS A 37 4.88 3.83 -33.70
CA HIS A 37 6.03 3.26 -33.03
C HIS A 37 6.30 3.95 -31.69
N GLU A 38 6.24 5.28 -31.65
CA GLU A 38 6.33 6.05 -30.39
C GLU A 38 5.18 5.73 -29.44
N LYS A 39 3.93 5.65 -29.92
CA LYS A 39 2.78 5.25 -29.09
C LYS A 39 2.93 3.83 -28.55
N LYS A 40 3.44 2.88 -29.34
CA LYS A 40 3.66 1.50 -28.90
C LYS A 40 4.77 1.42 -27.84
N ARG A 41 5.86 2.17 -28.04
CA ARG A 41 6.94 2.28 -27.05
C ARG A 41 6.47 2.94 -25.75
N LEU A 42 5.74 4.05 -25.83
CA LEU A 42 5.18 4.72 -24.64
C LEU A 42 4.19 3.82 -23.90
N LYS A 43 3.36 3.06 -24.61
CA LYS A 43 2.49 2.06 -23.98
C LYS A 43 3.28 0.96 -23.29
N GLN A 44 4.39 0.52 -23.88
CA GLN A 44 5.26 -0.49 -23.28
C GLN A 44 6.02 0.05 -22.06
N GLU A 45 6.50 1.30 -22.09
CA GLU A 45 7.07 1.98 -20.91
C GLU A 45 6.01 2.16 -19.80
N LEU A 46 4.75 2.44 -20.18
CA LEU A 46 3.65 2.58 -19.23
C LEU A 46 3.22 1.22 -18.66
N GLU A 47 3.23 0.15 -19.46
CA GLU A 47 2.96 -1.23 -19.04
C GLU A 47 4.09 -1.79 -18.18
N GLU A 48 5.34 -1.45 -18.46
CA GLU A 48 6.51 -1.78 -17.64
C GLU A 48 6.47 -1.03 -16.30
N LEU A 49 6.14 0.27 -16.29
CA LEU A 49 5.88 1.03 -15.05
C LEU A 49 4.67 0.50 -14.28
N GLN A 50 3.66 -0.04 -14.96
CA GLN A 50 2.47 -0.62 -14.33
C GLN A 50 2.77 -2.02 -13.78
N THR A 51 3.66 -2.78 -14.41
CA THR A 51 4.18 -4.07 -13.92
C THR A 51 5.12 -3.85 -12.74
N GLU A 52 5.98 -2.82 -12.79
CA GLU A 52 6.80 -2.37 -11.66
C GLU A 52 5.91 -1.85 -10.52
N TYR A 53 4.79 -1.19 -10.82
CA TYR A 53 3.82 -0.78 -9.80
C TYR A 53 3.05 -1.95 -9.17
N ASP A 54 2.74 -3.00 -9.93
CA ASP A 54 2.09 -4.22 -9.41
C ASP A 54 3.08 -5.14 -8.67
N GLU A 55 4.38 -5.08 -8.98
CA GLU A 55 5.45 -5.77 -8.24
C GLU A 55 5.92 -4.97 -6.99
N ILE A 56 5.83 -3.63 -7.04
CA ILE A 56 5.99 -2.68 -5.92
C ILE A 56 4.62 -2.32 -5.33
N LYS A 57 3.62 -3.21 -5.43
CA LYS A 57 2.47 -3.12 -4.53
C LYS A 57 2.91 -3.77 -3.23
N PRO A 58 3.26 -3.00 -2.18
CA PRO A 58 3.46 -3.60 -0.87
C PRO A 58 2.17 -4.34 -0.54
N THR A 59 2.31 -5.65 -0.41
CA THR A 59 1.27 -6.59 -0.03
C THR A 59 0.82 -6.23 1.38
N THR A 60 -0.05 -5.24 1.51
CA THR A 60 -1.13 -5.32 2.50
C THR A 60 -2.42 -5.49 1.72
N PRO A 61 -2.80 -6.74 1.41
CA PRO A 61 -4.13 -7.03 0.93
C PRO A 61 -5.09 -6.54 2.01
N THR A 62 -5.96 -5.60 1.65
CA THR A 62 -7.14 -5.26 2.43
C THR A 62 -7.92 -6.55 2.68
N GLY A 63 -7.95 -7.01 3.95
CA GLY A 63 -8.57 -8.28 4.35
C GLY A 63 -7.76 -9.16 5.31
N THR A 64 -6.47 -8.85 5.56
CA THR A 64 -5.60 -9.66 6.43
C THR A 64 -5.56 -9.14 7.87
N THR A 65 -5.24 -10.02 8.83
CA THR A 65 -5.17 -9.81 10.30
C THR A 65 -4.52 -8.47 10.70
N ASP A 66 -3.58 -7.98 9.90
CA ASP A 66 -2.84 -6.73 10.12
C ASP A 66 -3.72 -5.48 10.21
N TRP A 67 -4.86 -5.46 9.52
CA TRP A 67 -5.82 -4.36 9.63
C TRP A 67 -6.49 -4.35 11.01
N TYR A 68 -6.93 -5.52 11.49
CA TYR A 68 -7.56 -5.64 12.81
C TYR A 68 -6.56 -5.38 13.93
N VAL A 69 -5.32 -5.86 13.79
CA VAL A 69 -4.28 -5.64 14.80
C VAL A 69 -3.96 -4.15 14.97
N LYS A 70 -3.95 -3.35 13.90
CA LYS A 70 -3.78 -1.89 14.00
C LYS A 70 -4.86 -1.24 14.86
N TRP A 71 -6.12 -1.48 14.54
CA TRP A 71 -7.25 -0.88 15.25
C TRP A 71 -7.37 -1.39 16.67
N LEU A 72 -7.13 -2.69 16.89
CA LEU A 72 -7.11 -3.28 18.22
C LEU A 72 -5.99 -2.66 19.07
N SER A 73 -4.78 -2.52 18.52
CA SER A 73 -3.64 -1.92 19.21
C SER A 73 -3.90 -0.45 19.57
N MET A 74 -4.51 0.32 18.65
CA MET A 74 -4.92 1.71 18.89
C MET A 74 -5.94 1.82 20.02
N LEU A 75 -7.00 1.01 19.98
CA LEU A 75 -8.05 1.01 21.00
C LEU A 75 -7.47 0.61 22.36
N LEU A 76 -6.64 -0.42 22.40
CA LEU A 76 -6.00 -0.89 23.64
C LEU A 76 -5.02 0.15 24.22
N ALA A 77 -4.31 0.90 23.37
CA ALA A 77 -3.44 2.00 23.81
C ALA A 77 -4.25 3.11 24.50
N VAL A 78 -5.33 3.55 23.85
CA VAL A 78 -6.20 4.61 24.37
C VAL A 78 -6.89 4.15 25.66
N ALA A 79 -7.37 2.91 25.71
CA ALA A 79 -7.91 2.32 26.93
C ALA A 79 -6.85 2.27 28.05
N GLY A 80 -5.62 1.84 27.74
CA GLY A 80 -4.51 1.80 28.70
C GLY A 80 -4.18 3.18 29.28
N ILE A 81 -4.03 4.20 28.43
CA ILE A 81 -3.76 5.57 28.90
C ILE A 81 -4.92 6.13 29.72
N PHE A 82 -6.16 5.82 29.33
CA PHE A 82 -7.35 6.25 30.04
C PHE A 82 -7.44 5.62 31.44
N LEU A 83 -7.12 4.33 31.57
CA LEU A 83 -7.07 3.65 32.87
C LEU A 83 -5.98 4.22 33.79
N ILE A 84 -4.82 4.59 33.23
CA ILE A 84 -3.77 5.29 33.98
C ILE A 84 -4.30 6.65 34.48
N SER A 85 -4.98 7.42 33.62
CA SER A 85 -5.61 8.69 34.02
C SER A 85 -6.71 8.53 35.06
N ALA A 86 -7.39 7.37 35.09
CA ALA A 86 -8.43 7.04 36.06
C ALA A 86 -7.87 6.52 37.42
N SER A 87 -6.57 6.71 37.69
CA SER A 87 -5.85 6.22 38.89
C SER A 87 -5.75 4.69 39.06
N LEU A 88 -6.16 3.93 38.05
CA LEU A 88 -5.97 2.48 37.97
C LEU A 88 -4.64 2.16 37.26
N THR A 89 -3.55 2.70 37.82
CA THR A 89 -2.23 2.74 37.19
C THR A 89 -1.71 1.35 36.81
N LEU A 90 -1.87 0.35 37.68
CA LEU A 90 -1.35 -1.00 37.47
C LEU A 90 -2.05 -1.71 36.29
N TYR A 91 -3.38 -1.66 36.22
CA TYR A 91 -4.15 -2.21 35.10
C TYR A 91 -3.90 -1.44 33.79
N GLY A 92 -3.81 -0.12 33.87
CA GLY A 92 -3.52 0.74 32.72
C GLY A 92 -2.12 0.52 32.14
N GLN A 93 -1.11 0.32 32.97
CA GLN A 93 0.26 0.00 32.55
C GLN A 93 0.33 -1.35 31.82
N ILE A 94 -0.32 -2.39 32.36
CA ILE A 94 -0.36 -3.72 31.71
C ILE A 94 -1.08 -3.63 30.35
N ALA A 95 -2.23 -2.95 30.29
CA ALA A 95 -2.97 -2.76 29.05
C ALA A 95 -2.15 -2.00 27.99
N TYR A 96 -1.40 -0.98 28.42
CA TYR A 96 -0.53 -0.22 27.53
C TYR A 96 0.66 -1.05 27.01
N VAL A 97 1.28 -1.88 27.85
CA VAL A 97 2.36 -2.80 27.42
C VAL A 97 1.86 -3.78 26.35
N ILE A 98 0.67 -4.36 26.52
CA ILE A 98 0.06 -5.24 25.50
C ILE A 98 -0.19 -4.47 24.20
N SER A 99 -0.65 -3.23 24.29
CA SER A 99 -0.80 -2.36 23.12
C SER A 99 0.53 -2.11 22.39
N CYS A 100 1.61 -1.85 23.12
CA CYS A 100 2.94 -1.65 22.52
C CYS A 100 3.42 -2.88 21.74
N VAL A 101 3.16 -4.10 22.23
CA VAL A 101 3.49 -5.34 21.50
C VAL A 101 2.72 -5.43 20.18
N GLY A 102 1.44 -5.05 20.20
CA GLY A 102 0.62 -4.96 18.99
C GLY A 102 1.16 -3.94 17.97
N TRP A 103 1.64 -2.79 18.45
CA TRP A 103 2.29 -1.78 17.58
C TRP A 103 3.65 -2.23 17.02
N ILE A 104 4.44 -2.99 17.77
CA ILE A 104 5.68 -3.60 17.28
C ILE A 104 5.37 -4.61 16.16
N TYR A 105 4.32 -5.41 16.31
CA TYR A 105 3.86 -6.33 15.26
C TYR A 105 3.44 -5.58 13.98
N VAL A 106 2.69 -4.48 14.11
CA VAL A 106 2.35 -3.61 12.97
C VAL A 106 3.62 -3.05 12.31
N GLY A 107 4.62 -2.67 13.10
CA GLY A 107 5.92 -2.21 12.61
C GLY A 107 6.67 -3.26 11.80
N MET A 108 6.66 -4.52 12.26
CA MET A 108 7.21 -5.64 11.49
C MET A 108 6.49 -5.82 10.16
N GLN A 109 5.16 -5.71 10.16
CA GLN A 109 4.35 -5.85 8.94
C GLN A 109 4.61 -4.74 7.93
N TRP A 110 4.95 -3.53 8.38
CA TRP A 110 5.23 -2.39 7.49
C TRP A 110 6.70 -2.30 7.10
N GLY A 111 7.56 -3.14 7.68
CA GLY A 111 9.02 -3.05 7.50
C GLY A 111 9.63 -1.75 8.04
N ASP A 112 8.88 -0.97 8.84
CA ASP A 112 9.33 0.30 9.39
C ASP A 112 10.02 0.08 10.74
N ARG A 113 11.33 0.36 10.78
CA ARG A 113 12.15 0.21 11.98
C ARG A 113 11.90 1.33 12.99
N ALA A 114 11.46 2.51 12.56
CA ALA A 114 11.23 3.66 13.43
C ALA A 114 10.05 3.42 14.35
N ILE A 115 8.93 2.90 13.82
CA ILE A 115 7.76 2.57 14.65
C ILE A 115 8.06 1.43 15.63
N MET A 116 8.84 0.42 15.21
CA MET A 116 9.25 -0.68 16.09
C MET A 116 10.07 -0.18 17.28
N ILE A 117 11.07 0.67 17.04
CA ILE A 117 11.93 1.21 18.10
C ILE A 117 11.15 2.19 18.97
N GLY A 118 10.31 3.06 18.39
CA GLY A 118 9.49 4.01 19.14
C GLY A 118 8.52 3.34 20.11
N SER A 119 7.87 2.26 19.68
CA SER A 119 6.99 1.46 20.54
C SER A 119 7.77 0.69 21.61
N ALA A 120 8.95 0.16 21.30
CA ALA A 120 9.79 -0.55 22.28
C ALA A 120 10.33 0.37 23.39
N VAL A 121 10.74 1.60 23.06
CA VAL A 121 11.20 2.60 24.04
C VAL A 121 10.06 2.99 24.98
N SER A 122 8.88 3.29 24.42
CA SER A 122 7.68 3.61 25.20
C SER A 122 7.26 2.46 26.11
N CYS A 123 7.30 1.22 25.60
CA CYS A 123 7.02 0.01 26.38
C CYS A 123 7.99 -0.14 27.56
N THR A 124 9.29 0.11 27.33
CA THR A 124 10.32 -0.02 28.37
C THR A 124 10.12 1.02 29.48
N ALA A 125 9.78 2.26 29.13
CA ALA A 125 9.51 3.32 30.11
C ALA A 125 8.33 2.96 31.03
N ILE A 126 7.29 2.33 30.48
CA ILE A 126 6.09 1.96 31.23
C ILE A 126 6.31 0.68 32.02
N ALA A 127 7.09 -0.27 31.49
CA ALA A 127 7.54 -1.44 32.23
C ALA A 127 8.38 -1.06 33.45
N MET A 128 9.25 -0.05 33.33
CA MET A 128 10.01 0.49 34.46
C MET A 128 9.09 1.09 35.53
N ASN A 129 8.07 1.86 35.11
CA ASN A 129 7.06 2.40 36.02
C ASN A 129 6.23 1.29 36.70
N LEU A 130 5.96 0.19 35.99
CA LEU A 130 5.27 -0.98 36.54
C LEU A 130 6.11 -1.63 37.64
N VAL A 131 7.40 -1.89 37.40
CA VAL A 131 8.31 -2.47 38.41
C VAL A 131 8.42 -1.58 39.65
N ASN A 132 8.54 -0.26 39.48
CA ASN A 132 8.56 0.69 40.59
C ASN A 132 7.24 0.73 41.38
N THR A 133 6.12 0.33 40.78
CA THR A 133 4.82 0.26 41.48
C THR A 133 4.72 -1.01 42.34
N PHE A 134 5.48 -2.07 41.99
CA PHE A 134 5.51 -3.34 42.71
C PHE A 134 6.63 -3.44 43.76
N SER A 135 7.65 -2.58 43.70
CA SER A 135 8.76 -2.50 44.66
C SER A 135 8.51 -1.48 45.76
#